data_AF-A0AAU4FAS1-F1
#
_entry.id   AF-A0AAU4FAS1-F1
#
_cell.length_a   1.000
_cell.length_b   1.000
_cell.length_c   1.000
_cell.angle_alpha   90.00
_cell.angle_beta   90.00
_cell.angle_gamma   90.00
#
_symmetry.space_group_name_H-M   'P 1'
#
loop_
_entity.id
_entity.type
_entity.pdbx_description
1 polymer ?
#
loop_
_entity_poly.entity_id
_entity_poly.type
_entity_poly.pdbx_seq_one_letter_code
_entity_poly.pdbx_strand_id
1 'polypeptide(L)'
;MALGQFTISFAQMEATVGRAQQQSQQITELLDQMNRTITAQREHWLGSAADEFQSTYEWCRQQALTLPQSLDAAGRTLATVNEGTSSTESANATRFAQR
;
A
#
# COMPACT_ATOMS: atom_id res chain seq x y z
N MET A 1 26.83 -22.01 -16.72
CA MET A 1 25.50 -22.13 -16.10
C MET A 1 24.98 -20.72 -15.91
N ALA A 2 23.98 -20.31 -16.69
CA ALA A 2 23.34 -19.01 -16.51
C ALA A 2 22.57 -19.04 -15.18
N LEU A 3 23.07 -18.33 -14.17
CA LEU A 3 22.24 -17.94 -13.03
C LEU A 3 21.04 -17.22 -13.64
N GLY A 4 19.86 -17.85 -13.59
CA GLY A 4 18.63 -17.26 -14.09
C GLY A 4 18.51 -15.88 -13.46
N GLN A 5 18.68 -14.85 -14.28
CA GLN A 5 18.58 -13.46 -13.86
C GLN A 5 17.14 -13.30 -13.35
N PHE A 6 16.97 -13.21 -12.05
CA PHE A 6 15.69 -12.82 -11.48
C PHE A 6 15.46 -11.38 -11.94
N THR A 7 14.76 -11.20 -13.06
CA THR A 7 14.31 -9.90 -13.57
C THR A 7 13.14 -9.39 -12.74
N ILE A 8 13.32 -9.38 -11.43
CA ILE A 8 12.42 -8.72 -10.51
C ILE A 8 12.89 -7.25 -10.45
N SER A 9 12.12 -6.35 -11.07
CA SER A 9 12.40 -4.92 -10.98
C SER A 9 11.92 -4.39 -9.63
N PHE A 10 12.77 -4.49 -8.61
CA PHE A 10 12.47 -3.98 -7.26
C PHE A 10 12.09 -2.51 -7.27
N ALA A 11 12.74 -1.69 -8.11
CA ALA A 11 12.39 -0.29 -8.32
C ALA A 11 10.95 -0.10 -8.83
N GLN A 12 10.47 -0.97 -9.71
CA GLN A 12 9.09 -0.91 -10.22
C GLN A 12 8.08 -1.32 -9.15
N MET A 13 8.43 -2.27 -8.27
CA MET A 13 7.58 -2.67 -7.16
C MET A 13 7.52 -1.60 -6.06
N GLU A 14 8.66 -1.00 -5.68
CA GLU A 14 8.69 0.15 -4.76
C GLU A 14 7.86 1.32 -5.30
N ALA A 15 8.00 1.66 -6.59
CA ALA A 15 7.17 2.67 -7.23
C ALA A 15 5.67 2.30 -7.24
N THR A 16 5.34 1.00 -7.29
CA THR A 16 3.96 0.52 -7.21
C THR A 16 3.40 0.62 -5.80
N VAL A 17 4.21 0.30 -4.77
CA VAL A 17 3.84 0.51 -3.36
C VAL A 17 3.62 2.00 -3.08
N GLY A 18 4.51 2.88 -3.56
CA GLY A 18 4.34 4.33 -3.41
C GLY A 18 3.06 4.85 -4.07
N ARG A 19 2.73 4.38 -5.28
CA ARG A 19 1.44 4.70 -5.94
C ARG A 19 0.23 4.19 -5.16
N ALA A 20 0.31 2.98 -4.61
CA ALA A 20 -0.76 2.42 -3.79
C ALA A 20 -0.96 3.22 -2.49
N GLN A 21 0.11 3.71 -1.87
CA GLN A 21 0.02 4.60 -0.70
C GLN A 21 -0.68 5.92 -1.03
N GLN A 22 -0.32 6.55 -2.16
CA GLN A 22 -0.98 7.77 -2.62
C GLN A 22 -2.47 7.54 -2.91
N GLN A 23 -2.83 6.43 -3.57
CA GLN A 23 -4.23 6.08 -3.81
C GLN A 23 -4.99 5.80 -2.51
N SER A 24 -4.36 5.16 -1.53
CA SER A 24 -4.96 4.93 -0.22
C SER A 24 -5.29 6.23 0.53
N GLN A 25 -4.41 7.24 0.43
CA GLN A 25 -4.69 8.56 0.98
C GLN A 25 -5.87 9.23 0.27
N GLN A 26 -5.90 9.18 -1.07
CA GLN A 26 -7.03 9.70 -1.86
C GLN A 26 -8.36 9.03 -1.52
N ILE A 27 -8.38 7.70 -1.32
CA ILE A 27 -9.59 6.97 -0.90
C ILE A 27 -10.07 7.48 0.46
N THR A 28 -9.15 7.70 1.41
CA THR A 28 -9.50 8.22 2.74
C THR A 28 -10.12 9.62 2.64
N GLU A 29 -9.55 10.49 1.81
CA GLU A 29 -10.09 11.83 1.58
C GLU A 29 -11.48 11.80 0.94
N LEU A 30 -11.71 10.92 -0.04
CA LEU A 30 -13.01 10.75 -0.68
C LEU A 30 -14.07 10.23 0.29
N LEU A 31 -13.72 9.28 1.15
CA LEU A 31 -14.60 8.80 2.22
C LEU A 31 -14.97 9.94 3.18
N ASP A 32 -14.02 10.78 3.57
CA ASP A 32 -14.26 11.94 4.44
C ASP A 32 -15.15 12.99 3.76
N GLN A 33 -14.98 13.24 2.45
CA GLN A 33 -15.86 14.12 1.67
C GLN A 33 -17.29 13.58 1.59
N MET A 34 -17.46 12.28 1.36
CA MET A 34 -18.78 11.63 1.35
C MET A 34 -19.46 11.79 2.71
N ASN A 35 -18.74 11.52 3.81
CA ASN A 35 -19.29 11.65 5.15
C ASN A 35 -19.71 13.09 5.49
N ARG A 36 -18.90 14.08 5.11
CA ARG A 36 -19.28 15.51 5.29
C ARG A 36 -20.55 15.86 4.54
N THR A 37 -20.70 15.37 3.30
CA THR A 37 -21.87 15.62 2.46
C THR A 37 -23.13 15.03 3.08
N ILE A 38 -23.06 13.78 3.56
CA ILE A 38 -24.21 13.09 4.16
C ILE A 38 -24.54 13.65 5.54
N THR A 39 -23.53 13.99 6.35
CA THR A 39 -23.74 14.65 7.64
C THR A 39 -24.40 16.03 7.47
N ALA A 40 -24.03 16.79 6.44
CA ALA A 40 -24.67 18.07 6.14
C ALA A 40 -26.15 17.92 5.74
N GLN A 41 -26.54 16.77 5.22
CA GLN A 41 -27.93 16.45 4.87
C GLN A 41 -28.64 15.64 5.95
N ARG A 42 -28.05 15.47 7.14
CA ARG A 42 -28.59 14.63 8.21
C ARG A 42 -29.95 15.10 8.73
N GLU A 43 -30.26 16.39 8.62
CA GLU A 43 -31.60 16.93 8.90
C GLU A 43 -32.67 16.38 7.94
N HIS A 44 -32.28 15.94 6.75
CA HIS A 44 -33.14 15.31 5.75
C HIS A 44 -33.07 13.78 5.76
N TRP A 45 -32.04 13.20 6.38
CA TRP A 45 -31.81 11.76 6.50
C TRP A 45 -31.97 11.35 7.97
N LEU A 46 -33.21 11.23 8.44
CA LEU A 46 -33.52 10.73 9.76
C LEU A 46 -33.84 9.24 9.72
N GLY A 47 -33.38 8.48 10.72
CA GLY A 47 -33.70 7.07 10.91
C GLY A 47 -32.54 6.11 10.59
N SER A 48 -32.86 4.82 10.44
CA SER A 48 -31.89 3.72 10.35
C SER A 48 -30.89 3.84 9.19
N ALA A 49 -31.24 4.52 8.10
CA ALA A 49 -30.36 4.71 6.95
C ALA A 49 -29.13 5.59 7.26
N ALA A 50 -29.29 6.61 8.11
CA ALA A 50 -28.18 7.46 8.53
C ALA A 50 -27.21 6.71 9.46
N ASP A 51 -27.76 5.89 10.37
CA ASP A 51 -26.97 5.07 11.28
C ASP A 51 -26.19 3.97 10.52
N GLU A 52 -26.83 3.35 9.52
CA GLU A 52 -26.20 2.34 8.66
C GLU A 52 -25.10 2.94 7.77
N PHE A 53 -25.31 4.15 7.23
CA PHE A 53 -24.26 4.87 6.51
C PHE A 53 -23.09 5.22 7.43
N GLN A 54 -23.35 5.74 8.63
CA GLN A 54 -22.31 6.10 9.59
C GLN A 54 -21.46 4.88 9.97
N SER A 55 -22.11 3.75 10.26
CA SER A 55 -21.44 2.48 10.56
C SER A 55 -20.57 2.00 9.39
N THR A 56 -21.11 2.04 8.17
CA THR A 56 -20.38 1.66 6.95
C THR A 56 -19.18 2.58 6.70
N TYR A 57 -19.35 3.90 6.90
CA TYR A 57 -18.29 4.87 6.77
C TYR A 57 -17.17 4.62 7.79
N GLU A 58 -17.51 4.39 9.06
CA GLU A 58 -16.52 4.11 10.11
C GLU A 58 -15.72 2.86 9.80
N TRP A 59 -16.39 1.78 9.36
CA TRP A 59 -15.73 0.56 8.91
C TRP A 59 -14.79 0.83 7.72
N CYS A 60 -15.28 1.47 6.65
CA CYS A 60 -14.49 1.81 5.47
C CYS A 60 -13.28 2.68 5.83
N ARG A 61 -13.47 3.69 6.68
CA ARG A 61 -12.41 4.60 7.12
C ARG A 61 -11.34 3.88 7.92
N GLN A 62 -11.73 2.97 8.83
CA GLN A 62 -10.76 2.17 9.57
C GLN A 62 -9.92 1.30 8.63
N GLN A 63 -10.54 0.63 7.64
CA GLN A 63 -9.80 -0.15 6.64
C GLN A 63 -8.87 0.73 5.78
N ALA A 64 -9.33 1.92 5.40
CA ALA A 64 -8.52 2.86 4.64
C ALA A 64 -7.30 3.36 5.44
N LEU A 65 -7.41 3.50 6.76
CA LEU A 65 -6.30 3.90 7.65
C LEU A 65 -5.30 2.77 7.92
N THR A 66 -5.68 1.50 7.80
CA THR A 66 -4.77 0.35 7.98
C THR A 66 -4.01 0.01 6.70
N LEU A 67 -4.58 0.31 5.52
CA LEU A 67 -3.95 0.06 4.22
C LEU A 67 -2.53 0.64 4.09
N PRO A 68 -2.24 1.90 4.51
CA PRO A 68 -0.91 2.47 4.44
C PRO A 68 0.13 1.69 5.26
N GLN A 69 -0.26 1.17 6.43
CA GLN A 69 0.64 0.40 7.30
C GLN A 69 1.03 -0.93 6.64
N SER A 70 0.06 -1.63 6.06
CA SER A 70 0.29 -2.86 5.29
C SER A 70 1.18 -2.60 4.07
N LEU A 71 0.97 -1.48 3.38
CA LEU A 71 1.78 -1.08 2.23
C LEU A 71 3.21 -0.69 2.63
N ASP A 72 3.40 0.00 3.76
CA ASP A 72 4.72 0.30 4.31
C ASP A 72 5.49 -0.99 4.69
N ALA A 73 4.82 -1.94 5.35
CA ALA A 73 5.40 -3.24 5.66
C ALA A 73 5.80 -4.02 4.39
N ALA A 74 4.97 -3.98 3.34
CA ALA A 74 5.30 -4.55 2.04
C ALA A 74 6.52 -3.87 1.40
N GLY A 75 6.58 -2.53 1.44
CA GLY A 75 7.72 -1.75 0.94
C GLY A 75 9.03 -2.10 1.64
N ARG A 76 9.03 -2.19 2.98
CA ARG A 76 10.23 -2.60 3.76
C ARG A 76 10.68 -4.03 3.45
N THR A 77 9.72 -4.94 3.28
CA THR A 77 10.02 -6.32 2.89
C THR A 77 10.68 -6.36 1.51
N LEU A 78 10.16 -5.60 0.54
CA LEU A 78 10.74 -5.50 -0.80
C LEU A 78 12.17 -4.92 -0.77
N ALA A 79 12.40 -3.87 0.02
CA ALA A 79 13.74 -3.29 0.20
C ALA A 79 14.72 -4.32 0.79
N THR A 80 14.28 -5.07 1.82
CA THR A 80 15.11 -6.10 2.46
C THR A 80 15.46 -7.23 1.49
N VAL A 81 14.50 -7.66 0.66
CA VAL A 81 14.75 -8.68 -0.38
C VAL A 81 15.72 -8.15 -1.43
N ASN A 82 15.57 -6.89 -1.87
CA ASN A 82 16.46 -6.25 -2.84
C ASN A 82 17.92 -6.18 -2.34
N GLU A 83 18.13 -5.78 -1.08
CA GLU A 83 19.44 -5.77 -0.44
C GLU A 83 20.05 -7.19 -0.34
N GLY A 84 19.25 -8.18 0.03
CA GLY A 84 19.65 -9.58 0.07
C GLY A 84 20.05 -10.14 -1.29
N THR A 85 19.30 -9.80 -2.35
CA THR A 85 19.64 -10.19 -3.72
C THR A 85 20.93 -9.50 -4.19
N SER A 86 21.05 -8.19 -4.00
CA SER A 86 22.22 -7.41 -4.42
C SER A 86 23.51 -7.88 -3.73
N SER A 87 23.46 -8.17 -2.43
CA SER A 87 24.61 -8.68 -1.69
C SER A 87 25.01 -10.08 -2.15
N THR A 88 24.05 -10.96 -2.44
CA THR A 88 24.30 -12.31 -2.97
C THR A 88 24.90 -12.26 -4.37
N GLU A 89 24.39 -11.39 -5.25
CA GLU A 89 24.94 -11.19 -6.59
C GLU A 89 26.38 -10.65 -6.54
N SER A 90 26.65 -9.67 -5.67
CA SER A 90 28.01 -9.13 -5.47
C SER A 90 28.99 -10.19 -4.93
N ALA A 91 28.57 -11.00 -3.96
CA ALA A 91 29.36 -12.10 -3.42
C ALA A 91 29.66 -13.18 -4.48
N ASN A 92 28.67 -13.51 -5.31
CA ASN A 92 28.85 -14.45 -6.42
C ASN A 92 29.77 -13.87 -7.49
N ALA A 93 29.59 -12.61 -7.91
CA ALA A 93 30.46 -11.95 -8.87
C ALA A 93 31.92 -11.97 -8.41
N THR A 94 32.17 -11.71 -7.13
CA THR A 94 33.52 -11.77 -6.53
C THR A 94 34.09 -13.20 -6.57
N ARG A 95 33.30 -14.21 -6.19
CA ARG A 95 33.72 -15.62 -6.21
C ARG A 95 34.03 -16.13 -7.62
N PHE A 96 33.26 -15.71 -8.62
CA PHE A 96 33.46 -16.14 -10.00
C PHE A 96 34.55 -15.35 -10.73
N ALA A 97 34.83 -14.10 -10.33
CA ALA A 97 35.96 -13.32 -10.87
C ALA A 97 37.33 -13.81 -10.36
N GLN A 98 37.36 -14.58 -9.27
CA GLN A 98 38.57 -15.17 -8.70
C GLN A 98 38.87 -16.60 -9.22
N ARG A 99 38.10 -17.11 -10.18
CA ARG A 99 38.34 -18.38 -10.88
C ARG A 99 38.75 -18.14 -12.32
#